data_AF-A0A1W2TJ86-F1
#
_entry.id   AF-A0A1W2TJ86-F1
#
_cell.length_a   1.000
_cell.length_b   1.000
_cell.length_c   1.000
_cell.angle_alpha   90.00
_cell.angle_beta   90.00
_cell.angle_gamma   90.00
#
_symmetry.space_group_name_H-M   'P 1'
#
loop_
_entity.id
_entity.type
_entity.pdbx_description
1 polymer ?
#
loop_
_entity_poly.entity_id
_entity_poly.type
_entity_poly.pdbx_seq_one_letter_code
_entity_poly.pdbx_strand_id
1 'polypeptide(L)'
;MRRMCHGHFQASKPVTRIAPIRYASFDHNAIRIQPVAATKGNIALDWFRSAAWVPSVPLHMRDSHRLPAMMSWFSSGGSETGSILLGDKLLSFGDVMLSYELVTSSDNYGLSAGCSLDCLQGFQTWLKDLSDEQHSHVLSELVDRLVNSAEAGHSHFLQFNAPLNFFTKAAQYNRDMNSPSCHIKQLYIAQSDIRSLPAPLREDLPVPDIVGQAGKGDIYNSSIWLGLQPTYTPLHRDPNPNLFCQLAGSKAVRLLRPRDGQFVFQDVRRKLGVVGNSRFRGAEMMDGPERDGLHHATWILPHPSREIWEAVLAPGDALFIPQGWWHSVRSVGRDAEINASANWWFR
;
A
#
# COMPACT_ATOMS: atom_id res chain seq x y z
N MET A 1 -39.83 -25.18 -44.37
CA MET A 1 -38.81 -24.10 -44.26
C MET A 1 -39.35 -23.01 -43.35
N ARG A 2 -38.49 -22.46 -42.48
CA ARG A 2 -38.70 -21.39 -41.47
C ARG A 2 -39.24 -21.83 -40.10
N ARG A 3 -38.30 -22.18 -39.19
CA ARG A 3 -38.49 -22.13 -37.74
C ARG A 3 -38.25 -20.69 -37.27
N MET A 4 -39.21 -20.09 -36.59
CA MET A 4 -39.04 -18.84 -35.84
C MET A 4 -38.48 -19.18 -34.46
N CYS A 5 -37.28 -18.69 -34.14
CA CYS A 5 -36.75 -18.67 -32.77
C CYS A 5 -37.11 -17.31 -32.15
N HIS A 6 -37.93 -17.31 -31.10
CA HIS A 6 -38.16 -16.13 -30.26
C HIS A 6 -36.98 -15.98 -29.28
N GLY A 7 -36.20 -14.92 -29.44
CA GLY A 7 -35.17 -14.53 -28.47
C GLY A 7 -35.81 -13.90 -27.24
N HIS A 8 -35.54 -14.46 -26.06
CA HIS A 8 -35.80 -13.78 -24.79
C HIS A 8 -34.68 -12.75 -24.54
N PHE A 9 -35.03 -11.47 -24.67
CA PHE A 9 -34.23 -10.36 -24.15
C PHE A 9 -34.41 -10.32 -22.63
N GLN A 10 -33.37 -10.68 -21.88
CA GLN A 10 -33.34 -10.51 -20.43
C GLN A 10 -32.89 -9.07 -20.13
N ALA A 11 -33.82 -8.25 -19.63
CA ALA A 11 -33.56 -6.86 -19.26
C ALA A 11 -32.52 -6.80 -18.11
N SER A 12 -31.44 -6.04 -18.33
CA SER A 12 -30.43 -5.72 -17.31
C SER A 12 -31.05 -4.95 -16.15
N LYS A 13 -30.87 -5.45 -14.92
CA LYS A 13 -31.31 -4.76 -13.70
C LYS A 13 -30.59 -3.40 -13.54
N PRO A 14 -31.27 -2.35 -13.06
CA PRO A 14 -30.66 -1.04 -12.88
C PRO A 14 -29.62 -1.06 -11.75
N VAL A 15 -28.49 -0.41 -11.99
CA VAL A 15 -27.43 -0.18 -11.00
C VAL A 15 -27.96 0.74 -9.90
N THR A 16 -28.10 0.23 -8.69
CA THR A 16 -28.57 1.00 -7.53
C THR A 16 -27.48 2.00 -7.11
N ARG A 17 -27.69 3.30 -7.36
CA ARG A 17 -26.89 4.36 -6.73
C ARG A 17 -27.17 4.34 -5.23
N ILE A 18 -26.17 3.99 -4.42
CA ILE A 18 -26.26 4.07 -2.96
C ILE A 18 -25.93 5.51 -2.54
N ALA A 19 -26.77 6.10 -1.70
CA ALA A 19 -26.58 7.45 -1.16
C ALA A 19 -25.33 7.51 -0.25
N PRO A 20 -24.61 8.65 -0.23
CA PRO A 20 -23.47 8.83 0.67
C PRO A 20 -23.91 8.81 2.14
N ILE A 21 -23.15 8.10 2.97
CA ILE A 21 -23.31 8.12 4.43
C ILE A 21 -22.96 9.52 4.93
N ARG A 22 -23.92 10.19 5.60
CA ARG A 22 -23.69 11.50 6.23
C ARG A 22 -22.96 11.31 7.56
N TYR A 23 -21.75 11.84 7.67
CA TYR A 23 -21.09 12.05 8.95
C TYR A 23 -21.61 13.34 9.59
N ALA A 24 -21.77 13.33 10.92
CA ALA A 24 -22.26 14.45 11.71
C ALA A 24 -21.41 15.71 11.47
N SER A 25 -22.08 16.82 11.17
CA SER A 25 -21.47 18.12 10.91
C SER A 25 -21.07 18.81 12.22
N PHE A 26 -19.82 19.24 12.32
CA PHE A 26 -19.40 20.29 13.24
C PHE A 26 -18.87 21.49 12.45
N ASP A 27 -19.16 22.68 12.98
CA ASP A 27 -19.17 23.99 12.34
C ASP A 27 -17.84 24.50 11.73
N HIS A 28 -18.01 25.22 10.61
CA HIS A 28 -17.21 26.32 10.02
C HIS A 28 -15.70 26.47 10.32
N ASN A 29 -14.91 25.44 9.99
CA ASN A 29 -13.68 25.57 9.17
C ASN A 29 -13.30 24.21 8.55
N ALA A 30 -14.33 23.43 8.22
CA ALA A 30 -14.23 22.01 7.93
C ALA A 30 -13.36 21.74 6.70
N ILE A 31 -12.16 21.21 6.94
CA ILE A 31 -11.38 20.50 5.93
C ILE A 31 -12.33 19.55 5.21
N ARG A 32 -12.53 19.77 3.91
CA ARG A 32 -13.38 18.92 3.08
C ARG A 32 -12.61 17.70 2.61
N ILE A 33 -12.46 16.70 3.48
CA ILE A 33 -12.15 15.35 3.05
C ILE A 33 -13.43 14.76 2.46
N GLN A 34 -13.42 14.52 1.16
CA GLN A 34 -14.55 13.96 0.43
C GLN A 34 -14.26 12.50 0.10
N PRO A 35 -15.26 11.61 0.12
CA PRO A 35 -15.04 10.24 -0.34
C PRO A 35 -14.73 10.23 -1.84
N VAL A 36 -13.82 9.37 -2.27
CA VAL A 36 -13.67 9.01 -3.69
C VAL A 36 -14.99 8.39 -4.17
N ALA A 37 -15.41 8.71 -5.39
CA ALA A 37 -16.56 8.07 -6.01
C ALA A 37 -16.37 6.55 -6.02
N ALA A 38 -17.39 5.82 -5.55
CA ALA A 38 -17.29 4.37 -5.35
C ALA A 38 -18.32 3.59 -6.15
N THR A 39 -17.91 2.41 -6.61
CA THR A 39 -18.77 1.36 -7.17
C THR A 39 -18.50 0.04 -6.46
N LYS A 40 -19.32 -0.98 -6.68
CA LYS A 40 -19.15 -2.30 -6.04
C LYS A 40 -19.36 -3.44 -7.03
N GLY A 41 -18.54 -4.48 -6.89
CA GLY A 41 -18.65 -5.73 -7.65
C GLY A 41 -17.95 -5.64 -9.00
N ASN A 42 -18.37 -6.49 -9.94
CA ASN A 42 -17.78 -6.52 -11.28
C ASN A 42 -18.07 -5.22 -12.05
N ILE A 43 -17.07 -4.69 -12.72
CA ILE A 43 -17.10 -3.39 -13.37
C ILE A 43 -17.00 -3.58 -14.88
N ALA A 44 -18.07 -3.25 -15.58
CA ALA A 44 -18.08 -3.26 -17.03
C ALA A 44 -17.04 -2.26 -17.58
N LEU A 45 -16.20 -2.71 -18.52
CA LEU A 45 -15.10 -1.93 -19.07
C LEU A 45 -15.56 -0.59 -19.66
N ASP A 46 -16.65 -0.58 -20.43
CA ASP A 46 -17.17 0.65 -21.04
C ASP A 46 -17.70 1.65 -20.00
N TRP A 47 -18.29 1.13 -18.91
CA TRP A 47 -18.69 1.98 -17.80
C TRP A 47 -17.46 2.57 -17.12
N PHE A 48 -16.43 1.77 -16.82
CA PHE A 48 -15.16 2.26 -16.25
C PHE A 48 -14.54 3.34 -17.14
N ARG A 49 -14.55 3.12 -18.46
CA ARG A 49 -14.05 4.10 -19.43
C ARG A 49 -14.78 5.43 -19.31
N SER A 50 -16.11 5.41 -19.35
CA SER A 50 -16.93 6.62 -19.29
C SER A 50 -16.90 7.31 -17.92
N ALA A 51 -16.79 6.55 -16.83
CA ALA A 51 -16.94 7.06 -15.47
C ALA A 51 -15.62 7.55 -14.86
N ALA A 52 -14.49 6.95 -15.22
CA ALA A 52 -13.21 7.18 -14.55
C ALA A 52 -12.04 7.43 -15.50
N TRP A 53 -11.86 6.58 -16.51
CA TRP A 53 -10.72 6.66 -17.44
C TRP A 53 -10.73 7.93 -18.29
N VAL A 54 -11.79 8.14 -19.09
CA VAL A 54 -11.91 9.28 -20.01
C VAL A 54 -11.98 10.61 -19.24
N PRO A 55 -12.76 10.74 -18.14
CA PRO A 55 -12.75 11.96 -17.34
C PRO A 55 -11.46 12.14 -16.53
N SER A 56 -10.59 11.11 -16.43
CA SER A 56 -9.37 11.10 -15.63
C SER A 56 -9.62 11.44 -14.16
N VAL A 57 -10.57 10.74 -13.55
CA VAL A 57 -10.96 10.90 -12.13
C VAL A 57 -10.79 9.60 -11.34
N PRO A 58 -10.41 9.66 -10.04
CA PRO A 58 -10.25 8.48 -9.22
C PRO A 58 -11.56 7.73 -9.02
N LEU A 59 -11.45 6.40 -8.90
CA LEU A 59 -12.60 5.52 -8.68
C LEU A 59 -12.24 4.42 -7.68
N HIS A 60 -13.00 4.35 -6.57
CA HIS A 60 -12.93 3.26 -5.60
C HIS A 60 -13.83 2.11 -6.04
N MET A 61 -13.23 0.98 -6.34
CA MET A 61 -13.87 -0.20 -6.90
C MET A 61 -13.95 -1.27 -5.82
N ARG A 62 -15.03 -1.20 -5.02
CA ARG A 62 -15.20 -2.09 -3.87
C ARG A 62 -15.49 -3.50 -4.33
N ASP A 63 -14.88 -4.48 -3.66
CA ASP A 63 -15.17 -5.89 -3.92
C ASP A 63 -15.05 -6.27 -5.41
N SER A 64 -14.10 -5.65 -6.11
CA SER A 64 -14.01 -5.68 -7.59
C SER A 64 -13.04 -6.74 -8.12
N HIS A 65 -12.20 -7.30 -7.26
CA HIS A 65 -11.26 -8.35 -7.63
C HIS A 65 -11.25 -9.51 -6.63
N ARG A 66 -10.72 -10.64 -7.11
CA ARG A 66 -10.52 -11.90 -6.37
C ARG A 66 -9.17 -12.48 -6.78
N LEU A 67 -8.11 -11.67 -6.69
CA LEU A 67 -6.77 -12.10 -7.09
C LEU A 67 -6.39 -13.37 -6.30
N PRO A 68 -5.90 -14.45 -6.94
CA PRO A 68 -5.58 -15.70 -6.25
C PRO A 68 -4.64 -15.51 -5.05
N ALA A 69 -3.74 -14.54 -5.12
CA ALA A 69 -2.81 -14.17 -4.04
C ALA A 69 -3.51 -13.94 -2.69
N MET A 70 -4.75 -13.43 -2.70
CA MET A 70 -5.51 -13.19 -1.47
C MET A 70 -5.76 -14.48 -0.67
N MET A 71 -5.96 -15.59 -1.37
CA MET A 71 -6.29 -16.89 -0.76
C MET A 71 -5.06 -17.78 -0.62
N SER A 72 -4.08 -17.64 -1.51
CA SER A 72 -2.89 -18.48 -1.51
C SER A 72 -1.75 -17.94 -0.64
N TRP A 73 -1.62 -16.62 -0.49
CA TRP A 73 -0.52 -16.00 0.25
C TRP A 73 -0.86 -15.71 1.70
N PHE A 74 -2.14 -15.70 2.05
CA PHE A 74 -2.62 -15.33 3.37
C PHE A 74 -3.65 -16.33 3.88
N SER A 75 -3.71 -16.49 5.19
CA SER A 75 -4.75 -17.23 5.89
C SER A 75 -5.32 -16.40 7.04
N SER A 76 -6.57 -16.66 7.41
CA SER A 76 -7.15 -16.07 8.61
C SER A 76 -6.51 -16.71 9.84
N GLY A 77 -5.96 -15.91 10.75
CA GLY A 77 -5.79 -16.32 12.15
C GLY A 77 -7.17 -16.63 12.73
N GLY A 78 -7.23 -17.57 13.68
CA GLY A 78 -8.48 -18.05 14.27
C GLY A 78 -9.40 -16.93 14.78
N SER A 79 -10.67 -17.27 15.03
CA SER A 79 -11.80 -16.33 15.19
C SER A 79 -11.70 -15.31 16.34
N GLU A 80 -10.72 -15.43 17.23
CA GLU A 80 -10.60 -14.54 18.41
C GLU A 80 -9.74 -13.30 18.17
N THR A 81 -8.78 -13.32 17.23
CA THR A 81 -7.84 -12.19 17.04
C THR A 81 -7.96 -11.47 15.70
N GLY A 82 -8.61 -12.09 14.70
CA GLY A 82 -8.77 -11.52 13.35
C GLY A 82 -7.45 -11.19 12.64
N SER A 83 -6.33 -11.72 13.12
CA SER A 83 -5.00 -11.42 12.58
C SER A 83 -4.78 -12.15 11.26
N ILE A 84 -4.04 -11.50 10.36
CA ILE A 84 -3.69 -12.08 9.05
C ILE A 84 -2.39 -12.85 9.23
N LEU A 85 -2.36 -14.09 8.75
CA LEU A 85 -1.16 -14.93 8.74
C LEU A 85 -0.67 -15.11 7.31
N LEU A 86 0.62 -15.41 7.16
CA LEU A 86 1.20 -15.81 5.89
C LEU A 86 0.83 -17.26 5.59
N GLY A 87 0.36 -17.53 4.38
CA GLY A 87 -0.01 -18.86 3.91
C GLY A 87 1.19 -19.67 3.41
N ASP A 88 1.03 -20.99 3.39
CA ASP A 88 2.08 -21.95 3.06
C ASP A 88 2.76 -21.71 1.72
N LYS A 89 2.00 -21.24 0.71
CA LYS A 89 2.56 -20.93 -0.60
C LYS A 89 3.63 -19.84 -0.47
N LEU A 90 3.33 -18.73 0.20
CA LEU A 90 4.31 -17.65 0.36
C LEU A 90 5.53 -18.10 1.20
N LEU A 91 5.30 -18.90 2.24
CA LEU A 91 6.35 -19.48 3.09
C LEU A 91 7.30 -20.39 2.31
N SER A 92 6.80 -21.13 1.31
CA SER A 92 7.61 -22.01 0.46
C SER A 92 8.60 -21.29 -0.47
N PHE A 93 8.48 -19.96 -0.62
CA PHE A 93 9.37 -19.12 -1.43
C PHE A 93 10.28 -18.23 -0.58
N GLY A 94 10.67 -18.70 0.61
CA GLY A 94 11.50 -17.94 1.55
C GLY A 94 12.77 -17.34 0.94
N ASP A 95 13.42 -18.01 -0.01
CA ASP A 95 14.70 -17.57 -0.57
C ASP A 95 14.59 -16.46 -1.65
N VAL A 96 13.37 -16.05 -2.02
CA VAL A 96 13.16 -15.01 -3.04
C VAL A 96 13.68 -13.67 -2.52
N MET A 97 14.68 -13.12 -3.22
CA MET A 97 15.23 -11.81 -2.89
C MET A 97 14.28 -10.68 -3.28
N LEU A 98 13.95 -9.83 -2.32
CA LEU A 98 13.03 -8.70 -2.46
C LEU A 98 13.69 -7.42 -1.91
N SER A 99 13.19 -6.27 -2.37
CA SER A 99 13.66 -4.96 -1.90
C SER A 99 12.81 -4.51 -0.72
N TYR A 100 13.49 -4.25 0.39
CA TYR A 100 12.91 -3.84 1.66
C TYR A 100 13.22 -2.38 1.96
N GLU A 101 12.28 -1.76 2.63
CA GLU A 101 12.36 -0.47 3.29
C GLU A 101 12.08 -0.70 4.78
N LEU A 102 12.93 -0.15 5.64
CA LEU A 102 12.74 -0.17 7.09
C LEU A 102 12.89 1.24 7.64
N VAL A 103 11.89 1.69 8.39
CA VAL A 103 11.96 2.97 9.11
C VAL A 103 12.24 2.69 10.59
N THR A 104 13.37 3.17 11.07
CA THR A 104 13.76 3.12 12.49
C THR A 104 13.27 4.38 13.20
N SER A 105 12.95 4.28 14.49
CA SER A 105 12.49 5.45 15.25
C SER A 105 13.61 6.47 15.42
N SER A 106 13.31 7.74 15.18
CA SER A 106 13.99 8.88 15.81
C SER A 106 13.02 9.51 16.79
N ASP A 107 13.49 9.84 17.98
CA ASP A 107 12.66 10.19 19.14
C ASP A 107 11.80 11.46 19.02
N ASN A 108 11.58 12.09 17.85
CA ASN A 108 11.15 13.49 17.85
C ASN A 108 9.85 13.91 17.18
N TYR A 109 9.11 13.07 16.44
CA TYR A 109 7.86 13.57 15.83
C TYR A 109 6.78 12.50 15.68
N GLY A 110 5.98 12.29 16.74
CA GLY A 110 4.53 11.96 16.84
C GLY A 110 3.79 11.09 15.79
N LEU A 111 4.43 10.65 14.73
CA LEU A 111 4.08 9.54 13.88
C LEU A 111 4.41 8.30 14.70
N SER A 112 3.55 7.28 14.68
CA SER A 112 3.78 5.99 15.33
C SER A 112 5.29 5.67 15.36
N ALA A 113 5.88 5.60 16.55
CA ALA A 113 7.32 5.40 16.71
C ALA A 113 7.75 4.25 15.78
N GLY A 114 8.81 4.47 15.00
CA GLY A 114 9.33 3.49 14.05
C GLY A 114 9.74 2.19 14.75
N CYS A 115 10.35 1.26 14.01
CA CYS A 115 10.94 0.10 14.70
C CYS A 115 12.03 0.61 15.65
N SER A 116 11.95 0.28 16.95
CA SER A 116 13.02 0.65 17.88
C SER A 116 14.23 -0.24 17.64
N LEU A 117 15.41 0.29 17.97
CA LEU A 117 16.66 -0.48 17.91
C LEU A 117 16.59 -1.69 18.86
N ASP A 118 16.00 -1.52 20.04
CA ASP A 118 15.76 -2.60 21.00
C ASP A 118 14.92 -3.74 20.40
N CYS A 119 13.89 -3.42 19.59
CA CYS A 119 13.10 -4.45 18.90
C CYS A 119 13.95 -5.22 17.88
N LEU A 120 14.80 -4.53 17.12
CA LEU A 120 15.68 -5.16 16.14
C LEU A 120 16.73 -6.05 16.82
N GLN A 121 17.31 -5.60 17.93
CA GLN A 121 18.25 -6.39 18.73
C GLN A 121 17.58 -7.61 19.38
N GLY A 122 16.33 -7.47 19.85
CA GLY A 122 15.51 -8.59 20.31
C GLY A 122 15.25 -9.61 19.21
N PHE A 123 14.90 -9.14 18.01
CA PHE A 123 14.71 -10.01 16.84
C PHE A 123 16.01 -10.70 16.41
N GLN A 124 17.13 -10.00 16.43
CA GLN A 124 18.45 -10.59 16.16
C GLN A 124 18.77 -11.72 17.15
N THR A 125 18.53 -11.50 18.44
CA THR A 125 18.77 -12.50 19.50
C THR A 125 17.87 -13.71 19.28
N TRP A 126 16.58 -13.49 19.03
CA TRP A 126 15.64 -14.56 18.71
C TRP A 126 16.06 -15.37 17.48
N LEU A 127 16.58 -14.73 16.42
CA LEU A 127 17.11 -15.44 15.25
C LEU A 127 18.33 -16.31 15.60
N LYS A 128 19.22 -15.86 16.50
CA LYS A 128 20.39 -16.65 16.93
C LYS A 128 19.97 -17.91 17.69
N ASP A 129 18.88 -17.83 18.47
CA ASP A 129 18.37 -18.96 19.26
C ASP A 129 17.71 -20.05 18.39
N LEU A 130 17.25 -19.72 17.18
CA LEU A 130 16.69 -20.67 16.19
C LEU A 130 17.75 -21.53 15.48
N SER A 131 18.85 -21.86 16.17
CA SER A 131 20.10 -22.45 15.66
C SER A 131 19.99 -23.69 14.75
N ASP A 132 18.84 -24.36 14.68
CA ASP A 132 18.56 -25.49 13.79
C ASP A 132 18.06 -25.12 12.38
N GLU A 133 17.77 -23.85 12.10
CA GLU A 133 17.27 -23.43 10.78
C GLU A 133 18.37 -22.87 9.85
N GLN A 134 18.43 -23.41 8.64
CA GLN A 134 19.50 -23.26 7.64
C GLN A 134 19.81 -21.81 7.19
N HIS A 135 19.02 -20.81 7.62
CA HIS A 135 19.19 -19.41 7.23
C HIS A 135 19.22 -18.41 8.40
N SER A 136 18.97 -18.83 9.64
CA SER A 136 18.80 -17.89 10.78
C SER A 136 20.05 -17.07 11.09
N HIS A 137 21.25 -17.66 10.94
CA HIS A 137 22.51 -16.94 11.12
C HIS A 137 22.68 -15.79 10.12
N VAL A 138 22.37 -16.03 8.84
CA VAL A 138 22.50 -15.01 7.78
C VAL A 138 21.53 -13.86 8.01
N LEU A 139 20.30 -14.17 8.46
CA LEU A 139 19.31 -13.15 8.81
C LEU A 139 19.76 -12.35 10.03
N SER A 140 20.30 -13.00 11.07
CA SER A 140 20.84 -12.32 12.26
C SER A 140 21.97 -11.34 11.89
N GLU A 141 22.90 -11.75 11.02
CA GLU A 141 23.97 -10.87 10.51
C GLU A 141 23.43 -9.69 9.69
N LEU A 142 22.34 -9.89 8.95
CA LEU A 142 21.67 -8.79 8.27
C LEU A 142 21.07 -7.80 9.27
N VAL A 143 20.40 -8.27 10.32
CA VAL A 143 19.86 -7.39 11.37
C VAL A 143 20.96 -6.60 12.06
N ASP A 144 22.11 -7.24 12.35
CA ASP A 144 23.28 -6.56 12.92
C ASP A 144 23.72 -5.35 12.09
N ARG A 145 23.87 -5.54 10.77
CA ARG A 145 24.22 -4.45 9.86
C ARG A 145 23.17 -3.34 9.82
N LEU A 146 21.88 -3.68 9.91
CA LEU A 146 20.80 -2.69 9.93
C LEU A 146 20.84 -1.86 11.21
N VAL A 147 21.06 -2.48 12.37
CA VAL A 147 21.23 -1.80 13.66
C VAL A 147 22.43 -0.86 13.61
N ASN A 148 23.60 -1.36 13.20
CA ASN A 148 24.81 -0.54 13.08
C ASN A 148 24.62 0.65 12.12
N SER A 149 23.90 0.45 11.01
CA SER A 149 23.59 1.52 10.06
C SER A 149 22.67 2.59 10.64
N ALA A 150 21.68 2.19 11.44
CA ALA A 150 20.77 3.12 12.09
C ALA A 150 21.45 3.91 13.21
N GLU A 151 22.31 3.26 14.01
CA GLU A 151 23.08 3.90 15.09
C GLU A 151 24.10 4.92 14.56
N ALA A 152 24.65 4.67 13.37
CA ALA A 152 25.56 5.61 12.72
C ALA A 152 24.89 6.95 12.34
N GLY A 153 23.56 7.10 12.50
CA GLY A 153 22.86 8.38 12.42
C GLY A 153 22.75 8.99 11.02
N HIS A 154 22.95 8.19 9.96
CA HIS A 154 22.95 8.70 8.58
C HIS A 154 21.53 8.92 8.01
N SER A 155 20.56 8.12 8.42
CA SER A 155 19.14 8.22 8.06
C SER A 155 18.32 7.25 8.91
N HIS A 156 17.06 7.59 9.17
CA HIS A 156 16.11 6.69 9.83
C HIS A 156 15.42 5.74 8.85
N PHE A 157 15.71 5.87 7.55
CA PHE A 157 15.17 5.06 6.49
C PHE A 157 16.28 4.22 5.86
N LEU A 158 16.12 2.91 5.93
CA LEU A 158 17.06 1.94 5.40
C LEU A 158 16.46 1.21 4.22
N GLN A 159 17.21 1.14 3.11
CA GLN A 159 16.88 0.29 1.97
C GLN A 159 17.88 -0.86 1.88
N PHE A 160 17.37 -2.07 1.71
CA PHE A 160 18.20 -3.27 1.61
C PHE A 160 17.49 -4.36 0.82
N ASN A 161 18.24 -5.34 0.32
CA ASN A 161 17.67 -6.54 -0.26
C ASN A 161 17.82 -7.70 0.72
N ALA A 162 16.76 -8.48 0.89
CA ALA A 162 16.74 -9.65 1.75
C ALA A 162 15.86 -10.75 1.15
N PRO A 163 16.06 -12.02 1.55
CA PRO A 163 15.12 -13.08 1.19
C PRO A 163 13.73 -12.79 1.80
N LEU A 164 12.66 -13.28 1.18
CA LEU A 164 11.29 -13.23 1.70
C LEU A 164 11.20 -13.84 3.11
N ASN A 165 12.07 -14.79 3.43
CA ASN A 165 12.19 -15.40 4.74
C ASN A 165 12.51 -14.37 5.85
N PHE A 166 13.13 -13.24 5.52
CA PHE A 166 13.32 -12.15 6.49
C PHE A 166 11.97 -11.59 6.98
N PHE A 167 11.03 -11.33 6.06
CA PHE A 167 9.68 -10.88 6.39
C PHE A 167 8.90 -11.94 7.16
N THR A 168 8.96 -13.20 6.73
CA THR A 168 8.21 -14.30 7.39
C THR A 168 8.69 -14.50 8.83
N LYS A 169 10.01 -14.42 9.07
CA LYS A 169 10.59 -14.50 10.41
C LYS A 169 10.28 -13.30 11.28
N ALA A 170 10.28 -12.08 10.73
CA ALA A 170 9.83 -10.90 11.47
C ALA A 170 8.34 -11.01 11.89
N ALA A 171 7.49 -11.50 10.98
CA ALA A 171 6.08 -11.75 11.28
C ALA A 171 5.90 -12.87 12.33
N GLN A 172 6.71 -13.94 12.27
CA GLN A 172 6.71 -15.01 13.27
C GLN A 172 7.15 -14.48 14.64
N TYR A 173 8.26 -13.76 14.70
CA TYR A 173 8.78 -13.13 15.92
C TYR A 173 7.70 -12.27 16.61
N ASN A 174 6.97 -11.45 15.87
CA ASN A 174 5.88 -10.65 16.44
C ASN A 174 4.76 -11.48 17.08
N ARG A 175 4.51 -12.70 16.60
CA ARG A 175 3.52 -13.61 17.22
C ARG A 175 4.04 -14.25 18.49
N ASP A 176 5.34 -14.56 18.51
CA ASP A 176 5.99 -15.19 19.65
C ASP A 176 6.22 -14.18 20.80
N MET A 177 6.30 -12.88 20.47
CA MET A 177 6.45 -11.80 21.44
C MET A 177 5.09 -11.35 22.01
N ASN A 178 4.94 -11.49 23.33
CA ASN A 178 3.74 -11.06 24.06
C ASN A 178 3.59 -9.53 24.16
N SER A 179 4.68 -8.77 24.07
CA SER A 179 4.65 -7.31 24.21
C SER A 179 4.63 -6.61 22.84
N PRO A 180 3.59 -5.80 22.53
CA PRO A 180 3.55 -4.99 21.31
C PRO A 180 4.72 -4.01 21.18
N SER A 181 5.32 -3.61 22.31
CA SER A 181 6.49 -2.72 22.32
C SER A 181 7.75 -3.37 21.77
N CYS A 182 7.76 -4.70 21.62
CA CYS A 182 8.90 -5.47 21.13
C CYS A 182 8.72 -5.89 19.66
N HIS A 183 7.60 -5.52 19.02
CA HIS A 183 7.27 -5.97 17.67
C HIS A 183 8.05 -5.21 16.60
N ILE A 184 8.50 -5.95 15.58
CA ILE A 184 9.02 -5.40 14.34
C ILE A 184 7.88 -4.75 13.56
N LYS A 185 8.04 -3.47 13.23
CA LYS A 185 7.06 -2.65 12.50
C LYS A 185 7.74 -1.72 11.52
N GLN A 186 6.96 -1.10 10.63
CA GLN A 186 7.48 -0.26 9.55
C GLN A 186 8.53 -0.96 8.67
N LEU A 187 8.42 -2.29 8.56
CA LEU A 187 9.17 -3.13 7.65
C LEU A 187 8.32 -3.35 6.41
N TYR A 188 8.80 -2.95 5.24
CA TYR A 188 8.00 -2.89 4.04
C TYR A 188 8.75 -3.40 2.83
N ILE A 189 8.29 -4.49 2.24
CA ILE A 189 8.63 -4.85 0.86
C ILE A 189 7.86 -3.89 -0.03
N ALA A 190 8.57 -2.91 -0.60
CA ALA A 190 7.99 -1.80 -1.33
C ALA A 190 8.41 -1.84 -2.80
N GLN A 191 7.47 -1.52 -3.70
CA GLN A 191 7.67 -1.48 -5.16
C GLN A 191 8.37 -2.71 -5.79
N SER A 192 8.33 -3.87 -5.15
CA SER A 192 9.01 -5.08 -5.67
C SER A 192 8.29 -5.58 -6.92
N ASP A 193 9.02 -5.73 -8.03
CA ASP A 193 8.46 -6.03 -9.35
C ASP A 193 7.78 -7.42 -9.39
N ILE A 194 6.51 -7.49 -9.77
CA ILE A 194 5.78 -8.77 -9.93
C ILE A 194 6.48 -9.70 -10.93
N ARG A 195 7.18 -9.14 -11.93
CA ARG A 195 7.88 -9.92 -12.97
C ARG A 195 9.11 -10.65 -12.45
N SER A 196 9.74 -10.15 -11.38
CA SER A 196 10.91 -10.78 -10.76
C SER A 196 10.53 -11.91 -9.81
N LEU A 197 9.24 -12.06 -9.48
CA LEU A 197 8.76 -13.17 -8.67
C LEU A 197 8.85 -14.51 -9.42
N PRO A 198 9.07 -15.63 -8.71
CA PRO A 198 8.91 -16.97 -9.26
C PRO A 198 7.52 -17.17 -9.88
N ALA A 199 7.46 -17.98 -10.94
CA ALA A 199 6.24 -18.20 -11.71
C ALA A 199 5.00 -18.54 -10.85
N PRO A 200 5.08 -19.42 -9.83
CA PRO A 200 3.91 -19.73 -9.00
C PRO A 200 3.36 -18.54 -8.21
N LEU A 201 4.20 -17.61 -7.76
CA LEU A 201 3.75 -16.39 -7.10
C LEU A 201 3.23 -15.37 -8.12
N ARG A 202 3.91 -15.23 -9.25
CA ARG A 202 3.51 -14.32 -10.32
C ARG A 202 2.13 -14.66 -10.90
N GLU A 203 1.82 -15.95 -11.04
CA GLU A 203 0.54 -16.45 -11.55
C GLU A 203 -0.65 -16.12 -10.62
N ASP A 204 -0.39 -15.86 -9.34
CA ASP A 204 -1.42 -15.44 -8.37
C ASP A 204 -1.81 -13.96 -8.51
N LEU A 205 -1.12 -13.21 -9.36
CA LEU A 205 -1.32 -11.80 -9.64
C LEU A 205 -1.56 -11.57 -11.13
N PRO A 206 -2.62 -12.16 -11.73
CA PRO A 206 -2.95 -11.93 -13.13
C PRO A 206 -3.25 -10.45 -13.35
N VAL A 207 -2.90 -9.96 -14.54
CA VAL A 207 -3.22 -8.59 -14.96
C VAL A 207 -4.73 -8.42 -15.03
N PRO A 208 -5.34 -7.44 -14.32
CA PRO A 208 -6.77 -7.20 -14.39
C PRO A 208 -7.22 -6.74 -15.79
N ASP A 209 -8.42 -7.12 -16.22
CA ASP A 209 -8.95 -6.75 -17.55
C ASP A 209 -8.96 -5.23 -17.79
N ILE A 210 -9.28 -4.44 -16.75
CA ILE A 210 -9.24 -2.97 -16.81
C ILE A 210 -7.83 -2.47 -17.19
N VAL A 211 -6.78 -3.10 -16.66
CA VAL A 211 -5.38 -2.74 -16.98
C VAL A 211 -5.06 -3.05 -18.43
N GLY A 212 -5.44 -4.24 -18.90
CA GLY A 212 -5.13 -4.69 -20.26
C GLY A 212 -5.99 -4.05 -21.36
N GLN A 213 -7.17 -3.52 -21.01
CA GLN A 213 -8.17 -3.17 -22.02
C GLN A 213 -8.71 -1.73 -21.90
N ALA A 214 -8.57 -1.01 -20.78
CA ALA A 214 -9.17 0.33 -20.68
C ALA A 214 -8.49 1.37 -21.58
N GLY A 215 -7.17 1.26 -21.73
CA GLY A 215 -6.32 2.12 -22.54
C GLY A 215 -5.69 1.39 -23.73
N LYS A 216 -4.39 1.59 -23.91
CA LYS A 216 -3.55 0.90 -24.90
C LYS A 216 -3.20 -0.54 -24.49
N GLY A 217 -3.27 -0.84 -23.20
CA GLY A 217 -3.01 -2.17 -22.65
C GLY A 217 -1.53 -2.45 -22.37
N ASP A 218 -0.63 -1.47 -22.57
CA ASP A 218 0.76 -1.60 -22.16
C ASP A 218 0.92 -1.39 -20.65
N ILE A 219 1.64 -2.32 -20.02
CA ILE A 219 1.99 -2.27 -18.60
C ILE A 219 3.41 -1.74 -18.50
N TYR A 220 3.55 -0.55 -17.94
CA TYR A 220 4.84 0.08 -17.71
C TYR A 220 5.61 -0.61 -16.58
N ASN A 221 4.92 -0.84 -15.45
CA ASN A 221 5.46 -1.57 -14.32
C ASN A 221 4.34 -2.19 -13.49
N SER A 222 4.67 -3.18 -12.68
CA SER A 222 3.74 -3.82 -11.76
C SER A 222 4.46 -4.23 -10.49
N SER A 223 3.90 -3.94 -9.33
CA SER A 223 4.60 -4.14 -8.06
C SER A 223 3.73 -4.79 -7.00
N ILE A 224 4.39 -5.55 -6.12
CA ILE A 224 3.83 -5.98 -4.84
C ILE A 224 4.26 -5.02 -3.73
N TRP A 225 3.41 -4.95 -2.72
CA TRP A 225 3.62 -4.20 -1.49
C TRP A 225 3.23 -5.11 -0.34
N LEU A 226 4.16 -5.45 0.55
CA LEU A 226 3.91 -6.34 1.69
C LEU A 226 4.63 -5.78 2.92
N GLY A 227 3.90 -5.44 3.98
CA GLY A 227 4.47 -4.75 5.12
C GLY A 227 3.92 -5.18 6.47
N LEU A 228 4.73 -4.95 7.51
CA LEU A 228 4.33 -4.97 8.91
C LEU A 228 3.97 -3.54 9.32
N GLN A 229 2.72 -3.35 9.72
CA GLN A 229 2.16 -2.03 9.97
C GLN A 229 2.88 -1.27 11.10
N PRO A 230 2.87 0.06 11.06
CA PRO A 230 2.28 0.90 10.02
C PRO A 230 3.18 1.02 8.78
N THR A 231 2.58 1.13 7.59
CA THR A 231 3.29 1.46 6.34
C THR A 231 2.84 2.84 5.87
N TYR A 232 3.75 3.64 5.32
CA TYR A 232 3.43 4.99 4.86
C TYR A 232 4.20 5.33 3.58
N THR A 233 3.49 5.85 2.58
CA THR A 233 4.05 6.44 1.36
C THR A 233 3.63 7.92 1.30
N PRO A 234 4.60 8.85 1.39
CA PRO A 234 4.33 10.29 1.37
C PRO A 234 3.63 10.78 0.10
N LEU A 235 3.14 12.02 0.14
CA LEU A 235 2.42 12.62 -0.98
C LEU A 235 3.32 12.72 -2.23
N HIS A 236 2.93 12.04 -3.31
CA HIS A 236 3.65 12.01 -4.59
C HIS A 236 2.67 11.86 -5.77
N ARG A 237 3.19 11.79 -7.00
CA ARG A 237 2.43 11.49 -8.21
C ARG A 237 3.24 10.61 -9.15
N ASP A 238 2.54 9.75 -9.88
CA ASP A 238 3.16 8.78 -10.79
C ASP A 238 3.14 9.23 -12.25
N PRO A 239 4.05 8.68 -13.10
CA PRO A 239 4.08 8.97 -14.54
C PRO A 239 2.87 8.44 -15.31
N ASN A 240 2.25 7.36 -14.82
CA ASN A 240 1.21 6.62 -15.52
C ASN A 240 -0.03 6.46 -14.63
N PRO A 241 -1.22 6.23 -15.21
CA PRO A 241 -2.36 5.70 -14.48
C PRO A 241 -1.99 4.45 -13.67
N ASN A 242 -2.60 4.31 -12.49
CA ASN A 242 -2.35 3.20 -11.57
C ASN A 242 -3.66 2.48 -11.22
N LEU A 243 -3.66 1.16 -11.27
CA LEU A 243 -4.67 0.33 -10.64
C LEU A 243 -4.07 -0.30 -9.38
N PHE A 244 -4.51 0.16 -8.20
CA PHE A 244 -4.01 -0.28 -6.91
C PHE A 244 -5.01 -1.24 -6.24
N CYS A 245 -4.65 -2.51 -6.07
CA CYS A 245 -5.50 -3.56 -5.54
C CYS A 245 -5.07 -3.99 -4.13
N GLN A 246 -5.98 -3.96 -3.17
CA GLN A 246 -5.70 -4.39 -1.80
C GLN A 246 -5.90 -5.91 -1.65
N LEU A 247 -4.90 -6.59 -1.11
CA LEU A 247 -4.88 -8.05 -0.94
C LEU A 247 -5.16 -8.48 0.50
N ALA A 248 -4.51 -7.82 1.47
CA ALA A 248 -4.59 -8.14 2.89
C ALA A 248 -4.50 -6.86 3.75
N GLY A 249 -5.22 -6.81 4.87
CA GLY A 249 -5.31 -5.61 5.71
C GLY A 249 -6.02 -4.46 4.98
N SER A 250 -5.96 -3.25 5.54
CA SER A 250 -6.59 -2.06 4.93
C SER A 250 -5.59 -0.93 4.68
N LYS A 251 -5.81 -0.13 3.64
CA LYS A 251 -5.03 1.09 3.36
C LYS A 251 -5.94 2.28 3.13
N ALA A 252 -5.60 3.41 3.73
CA ALA A 252 -6.20 4.70 3.42
C ALA A 252 -5.35 5.41 2.36
N VAL A 253 -6.01 5.94 1.34
CA VAL A 253 -5.39 6.72 0.26
C VAL A 253 -6.04 8.08 0.23
N ARG A 254 -5.24 9.14 0.43
CA ARG A 254 -5.67 10.53 0.19
C ARG A 254 -5.15 10.98 -1.16
N LEU A 255 -6.03 11.55 -1.98
CA LEU A 255 -5.72 12.04 -3.31
C LEU A 255 -6.00 13.53 -3.42
N LEU A 256 -5.22 14.22 -4.24
CA LEU A 256 -5.43 15.59 -4.65
C LEU A 256 -5.31 15.71 -6.17
N ARG A 257 -6.09 16.63 -6.74
CA ARG A 257 -5.96 17.00 -8.15
C ARG A 257 -4.53 17.46 -8.45
N PRO A 258 -4.05 17.33 -9.70
CA PRO A 258 -2.69 17.71 -10.09
C PRO A 258 -2.24 19.10 -9.60
N ARG A 259 -3.12 20.11 -9.74
CA ARG A 259 -2.85 21.50 -9.33
C ARG A 259 -2.76 21.65 -7.81
N ASP A 260 -3.66 21.00 -7.06
CA ASP A 260 -3.73 21.15 -5.60
C ASP A 260 -2.59 20.41 -4.91
N GLY A 261 -2.28 19.19 -5.34
CA GLY A 261 -1.12 18.46 -4.80
C GLY A 261 0.21 19.14 -5.13
N GLN A 262 0.35 19.74 -6.33
CA GLN A 262 1.52 20.53 -6.68
C GLN A 262 1.67 21.75 -5.76
N PHE A 263 0.56 22.40 -5.41
CA PHE A 263 0.57 23.51 -4.46
C PHE A 263 1.00 23.05 -3.06
N VAL A 264 0.43 21.97 -2.53
CA VAL A 264 0.81 21.42 -1.22
C VAL A 264 2.30 21.10 -1.18
N PHE A 265 2.79 20.43 -2.22
CA PHE A 265 4.20 20.10 -2.37
C PHE A 265 5.12 21.34 -2.35
N GLN A 266 4.78 22.36 -3.14
CA GLN A 266 5.55 23.60 -3.20
C GLN A 266 5.48 24.40 -1.89
N ASP A 267 4.34 24.38 -1.20
CA ASP A 267 4.16 25.07 0.08
C ASP A 267 5.05 24.46 1.17
N VAL A 268 5.06 23.12 1.29
CA VAL A 268 5.96 22.41 2.22
C VAL A 268 7.42 22.74 1.92
N ARG A 269 7.86 22.62 0.66
CA ARG A 269 9.24 22.94 0.28
C ARG A 269 9.63 24.37 0.53
N ARG A 270 8.72 25.33 0.29
CA ARG A 270 8.94 26.74 0.57
C ARG A 270 9.17 26.97 2.06
N LYS A 271 8.36 26.34 2.93
CA LYS A 271 8.53 26.40 4.39
C LYS A 271 9.87 25.81 4.85
N LEU A 272 10.39 24.83 4.12
CA LEU A 272 11.69 24.21 4.36
C LEU A 272 12.87 24.95 3.70
N GLY A 273 12.63 25.99 2.91
CA GLY A 273 13.69 26.70 2.19
C GLY A 273 14.36 25.91 1.06
N VAL A 274 13.75 24.83 0.57
CA VAL A 274 14.34 23.92 -0.43
C VAL A 274 13.84 24.27 -1.84
N VAL A 275 14.74 24.51 -2.78
CA VAL A 275 14.42 24.78 -4.20
C VAL A 275 14.56 23.49 -5.04
N GLY A 276 13.63 23.23 -5.96
CA GLY A 276 13.71 22.11 -6.91
C GLY A 276 12.37 21.71 -7.52
N ASN A 277 12.35 20.65 -8.32
CA ASN A 277 11.17 20.22 -9.09
C ASN A 277 10.38 19.09 -8.40
N SER A 278 9.14 18.87 -8.85
CA SER A 278 8.21 17.82 -8.37
C SER A 278 8.25 16.56 -9.25
N ARG A 279 9.32 16.34 -10.01
CA ARG A 279 9.41 15.16 -10.89
C ARG A 279 9.79 13.95 -10.04
N PHE A 280 9.32 12.79 -10.50
CA PHE A 280 9.62 11.42 -10.03
C PHE A 280 10.37 11.33 -8.71
N ARG A 281 9.63 10.93 -7.68
CA ARG A 281 10.10 10.82 -6.32
C ARG A 281 10.49 9.37 -6.05
N GLY A 282 11.71 9.16 -5.57
CA GLY A 282 12.26 7.86 -5.19
C GLY A 282 12.47 7.77 -3.69
N ALA A 283 13.50 7.04 -3.27
CA ALA A 283 13.86 6.81 -1.86
C ALA A 283 14.00 8.10 -1.04
N GLU A 284 14.40 9.22 -1.66
CA GLU A 284 14.62 10.50 -0.98
C GLU A 284 13.35 11.11 -0.38
N MET A 285 12.16 10.67 -0.83
CA MET A 285 10.90 11.13 -0.24
C MET A 285 10.57 10.45 1.08
N MET A 286 11.23 9.34 1.40
CA MET A 286 10.84 8.43 2.49
C MET A 286 11.46 8.78 3.84
N ASP A 287 12.27 9.84 3.91
CA ASP A 287 12.85 10.36 5.14
C ASP A 287 12.97 11.90 5.13
N GLY A 288 13.21 12.47 6.30
CA GLY A 288 13.57 13.87 6.48
C GLY A 288 12.38 14.84 6.57
N PRO A 289 12.67 16.14 6.72
CA PRO A 289 11.65 17.14 7.07
C PRO A 289 10.59 17.37 5.99
N GLU A 290 10.90 17.05 4.72
CA GLU A 290 9.91 17.11 3.64
C GLU A 290 8.86 16.00 3.76
N ARG A 291 9.26 14.77 4.11
CA ARG A 291 8.33 13.67 4.40
C ARG A 291 7.35 14.09 5.49
N ASP A 292 7.87 14.63 6.59
CA ASP A 292 7.08 15.00 7.77
C ASP A 292 6.15 16.16 7.47
N GLY A 293 6.65 17.18 6.75
CA GLY A 293 5.85 18.30 6.28
C GLY A 293 4.72 17.87 5.34
N LEU A 294 4.98 16.95 4.41
CA LEU A 294 3.97 16.39 3.51
C LEU A 294 2.96 15.53 4.25
N HIS A 295 3.40 14.72 5.24
CA HIS A 295 2.50 13.97 6.09
C HIS A 295 1.58 14.93 6.86
N HIS A 296 2.13 15.93 7.51
CA HIS A 296 1.37 16.91 8.28
C HIS A 296 0.34 17.63 7.41
N ALA A 297 0.74 18.12 6.23
CA ALA A 297 -0.12 18.83 5.29
C ALA A 297 -1.18 17.95 4.60
N THR A 298 -1.04 16.62 4.65
CA THR A 298 -1.97 15.68 3.99
C THR A 298 -2.87 14.97 5.00
N TRP A 299 -2.32 14.53 6.13
CA TRP A 299 -2.95 13.63 7.09
C TRP A 299 -3.42 14.30 8.38
N ILE A 300 -2.72 15.34 8.86
CA ILE A 300 -2.93 15.94 10.19
C ILE A 300 -3.68 17.26 10.11
N LEU A 301 -3.10 18.25 9.43
CA LEU A 301 -3.67 19.59 9.25
C LEU A 301 -3.66 19.99 7.78
N PRO A 302 -4.49 19.34 6.95
CA PRO A 302 -4.67 19.75 5.57
C PRO A 302 -5.27 21.15 5.45
N HIS A 303 -4.89 21.85 4.38
CA HIS A 303 -5.33 23.23 4.16
C HIS A 303 -6.85 23.26 3.84
N PRO A 304 -7.66 24.09 4.53
CA PRO A 304 -9.12 24.00 4.46
C PRO A 304 -9.72 24.34 3.08
N SER A 305 -9.03 25.13 2.27
CA SER A 305 -9.46 25.45 0.90
C SER A 305 -9.17 24.35 -0.13
N ARG A 306 -8.58 23.22 0.28
CA ARG A 306 -8.20 22.14 -0.63
C ARG A 306 -9.19 20.99 -0.51
N GLU A 307 -9.69 20.57 -1.65
CA GLU A 307 -10.44 19.32 -1.73
C GLU A 307 -9.44 18.16 -1.68
N ILE A 308 -9.62 17.29 -0.70
CA ILE A 308 -8.89 16.03 -0.58
C ILE A 308 -9.91 14.92 -0.75
N TRP A 309 -9.60 13.97 -1.62
CA TRP A 309 -10.42 12.77 -1.79
C TRP A 309 -9.81 11.62 -1.01
N GLU A 310 -10.62 10.84 -0.29
CA GLU A 310 -10.15 9.70 0.49
C GLU A 310 -10.87 8.42 0.09
N ALA A 311 -10.10 7.34 -0.04
CA ALA A 311 -10.60 5.97 -0.14
C ALA A 311 -9.91 5.11 0.92
N VAL A 312 -10.68 4.31 1.65
CA VAL A 312 -10.16 3.25 2.52
C VAL A 312 -10.43 1.93 1.80
N LEU A 313 -9.35 1.24 1.43
CA LEU A 313 -9.37 0.01 0.66
C LEU A 313 -9.32 -1.18 1.62
N ALA A 314 -10.31 -2.06 1.54
CA ALA A 314 -10.32 -3.36 2.20
C ALA A 314 -9.86 -4.48 1.23
N PRO A 315 -9.54 -5.69 1.70
CA PRO A 315 -9.20 -6.81 0.82
C PRO A 315 -10.27 -7.03 -0.26
N GLY A 316 -9.86 -7.11 -1.53
CA GLY A 316 -10.77 -7.23 -2.68
C GLY A 316 -11.19 -5.89 -3.30
N ASP A 317 -10.84 -4.77 -2.68
CA ASP A 317 -11.00 -3.45 -3.28
C ASP A 317 -9.86 -3.12 -4.24
N ALA A 318 -10.18 -2.33 -5.25
CA ALA A 318 -9.21 -1.67 -6.13
C ALA A 318 -9.46 -0.15 -6.16
N LEU A 319 -8.41 0.63 -6.42
CA LEU A 319 -8.47 2.07 -6.61
C LEU A 319 -7.80 2.42 -7.93
N PHE A 320 -8.57 3.06 -8.82
CA PHE A 320 -7.99 3.70 -9.99
C PHE A 320 -7.47 5.08 -9.61
N ILE A 321 -6.18 5.31 -9.86
CA ILE A 321 -5.50 6.59 -9.67
C ILE A 321 -5.10 7.09 -11.07
N PRO A 322 -5.74 8.15 -11.59
CA PRO A 322 -5.42 8.65 -12.92
C PRO A 322 -4.04 9.32 -12.95
N GLN A 323 -3.46 9.41 -14.14
CA GLN A 323 -2.17 10.05 -14.34
C GLN A 323 -2.13 11.47 -13.74
N GLY A 324 -1.04 11.79 -13.05
CA GLY A 324 -0.80 13.12 -12.50
C GLY A 324 -1.57 13.46 -11.22
N TRP A 325 -2.49 12.61 -10.78
CA TRP A 325 -3.11 12.76 -9.46
C TRP A 325 -2.07 12.55 -8.37
N TRP A 326 -2.05 13.49 -7.42
CA TRP A 326 -1.22 13.34 -6.24
C TRP A 326 -1.91 12.43 -5.26
N HIS A 327 -1.14 11.57 -4.60
CA HIS A 327 -1.68 10.64 -3.63
C HIS A 327 -0.66 10.34 -2.53
N SER A 328 -1.18 10.06 -1.35
CA SER A 328 -0.44 9.55 -0.20
C SER A 328 -1.19 8.34 0.34
N VAL A 329 -0.44 7.33 0.80
CA VAL A 329 -0.98 6.04 1.19
C VAL A 329 -0.49 5.71 2.60
N ARG A 330 -1.38 5.26 3.48
CA ARG A 330 -0.99 4.67 4.77
C ARG A 330 -1.78 3.41 5.06
N SER A 331 -1.20 2.46 5.78
CA SER A 331 -1.96 1.34 6.30
C SER A 331 -2.94 1.78 7.38
N VAL A 332 -4.00 0.99 7.56
CA VAL A 332 -5.00 1.14 8.61
C VAL A 332 -5.13 -0.20 9.30
N GLY A 333 -4.96 -0.21 10.62
CA GLY A 333 -4.94 -1.45 11.40
C GLY A 333 -4.09 -1.29 12.66
N ARG A 334 -3.80 -2.40 13.32
CA ARG A 334 -2.93 -2.42 14.50
C ARG A 334 -1.46 -2.43 14.06
N ASP A 335 -0.59 -1.93 14.93
CA ASP A 335 0.85 -2.05 14.76
C ASP A 335 1.26 -3.51 14.55
N ALA A 336 2.30 -3.72 13.75
CA ALA A 336 2.89 -5.01 13.40
C ALA A 336 2.02 -6.02 12.65
N GLU A 337 0.75 -5.69 12.33
CA GLU A 337 -0.08 -6.55 11.49
C GLU A 337 0.39 -6.55 10.03
N ILE A 338 0.13 -7.66 9.34
CA ILE A 338 0.40 -7.80 7.91
C ILE A 338 -0.56 -6.94 7.09
N ASN A 339 -0.02 -6.23 6.11
CA ASN A 339 -0.76 -5.51 5.08
C ASN A 339 -0.16 -5.79 3.71
N ALA A 340 -1.00 -6.04 2.70
CA ALA A 340 -0.53 -6.33 1.36
C ALA A 340 -1.39 -5.72 0.26
N SER A 341 -0.74 -5.31 -0.82
CA SER A 341 -1.35 -4.76 -2.03
C SER A 341 -0.54 -5.16 -3.27
N ALA A 342 -1.17 -5.10 -4.43
CA ALA A 342 -0.49 -5.16 -5.72
C ALA A 342 -0.97 -4.00 -6.59
N ASN A 343 -0.12 -3.52 -7.49
CA ASN A 343 -0.52 -2.46 -8.42
C ASN A 343 0.06 -2.64 -9.81
N TRP A 344 -0.61 -2.01 -10.78
CA TRP A 344 -0.17 -1.94 -12.17
C TRP A 344 -0.17 -0.48 -12.64
N TRP A 345 0.97 -0.03 -13.14
CA TRP A 345 1.08 1.20 -13.93
C TRP A 345 0.90 0.88 -15.40
N PHE A 346 -0.11 1.49 -16.02
CA PHE A 346 -0.59 1.09 -17.34
C PHE A 346 -1.02 2.28 -18.19
N ARG A 347 -1.19 2.09 -19.51
CA ARG A 347 -1.61 3.13 -20.45
C ARG A 347 -2.73 2.71 -21.37
#